data_AF-A0A351CM18-F1
#
_entry.id   AF-A0A351CM18-F1
#
_cell.length_a   1.000
_cell.length_b   1.000
_cell.length_c   1.000
_cell.angle_alpha   90.00
_cell.angle_beta   90.00
_cell.angle_gamma   90.00
#
_symmetry.space_group_name_H-M   'P 1'
#
loop_
_entity.id
_entity.type
_entity.pdbx_description
1 polymer ?
#
loop_
_entity_poly.entity_id
_entity_poly.type
_entity_poly.pdbx_seq_one_letter_code
_entity_poly.pdbx_strand_id
1 'polypeptide(L)' 'AEHSMSIREVRLSAGAEFLVVVCGAIMTMPGLPRSPAADKIKLNKEGLVEGLF' A
#
# COMPACT_ATOMS: atom_id res chain seq x y z
N ALA A 1 10.76 29.47 12.12
CA ALA A 1 9.66 28.50 12.32
C ALA A 1 10.29 27.17 12.64
N GLU A 2 10.23 26.72 13.90
CA GLU A 2 10.73 25.41 14.29
C GLU A 2 9.69 24.34 13.97
N HIS A 3 10.07 23.35 13.15
CA HIS A 3 9.26 22.16 12.88
C HIS A 3 10.02 20.95 13.41
N SER A 4 9.40 20.21 14.34
CA SER A 4 9.96 19.00 14.95
C SER A 4 9.14 17.77 14.57
N MET A 5 9.80 16.65 14.25
CA MET A 5 9.15 15.39 13.92
C MET A 5 9.38 14.35 15.02
N SER A 6 8.31 13.75 15.53
CA SER A 6 8.39 12.67 16.52
C SER A 6 8.66 11.32 15.85
N ILE A 7 9.68 10.61 16.33
CA ILE A 7 9.94 9.22 15.95
C ILE A 7 9.12 8.31 16.86
N ARG A 8 8.31 7.42 16.27
CA ARG A 8 7.45 6.48 17.00
C ARG A 8 8.11 5.11 17.18
N GLU A 9 8.78 4.61 16.16
CA GLU A 9 9.48 3.33 16.20
C GLU A 9 10.64 3.30 15.19
N VAL A 10 11.57 2.37 15.41
CA VAL A 10 12.68 2.09 14.50
C VAL A 10 12.70 0.59 14.21
N ARG A 11 12.73 0.20 12.94
CA ARG A 11 12.82 -1.20 12.50
C ARG A 11 14.16 -1.47 11.85
N LEU A 12 14.76 -2.62 12.14
CA LEU A 12 16.00 -3.07 11.50
C LEU A 12 15.68 -3.93 10.27
N SER A 13 16.11 -3.49 9.10
CA SER A 13 16.07 -4.28 7.87
C SER A 13 17.45 -4.86 7.58
N ALA A 14 17.88 -5.82 8.41
CA ALA A 14 19.24 -6.36 8.38
C ALA A 14 19.64 -6.92 7.00
N GLY A 15 18.71 -7.58 6.29
CA GLY A 15 18.98 -8.11 4.95
C GLY A 15 19.12 -7.05 3.86
N ALA A 16 18.56 -5.85 4.07
CA ALA A 16 18.69 -4.72 3.15
C ALA A 16 19.68 -3.66 3.64
N GLU A 17 20.34 -3.92 4.78
CA GLU A 17 21.40 -3.10 5.38
C GLU A 17 20.98 -1.66 5.74
N PHE A 18 19.72 -1.43 6.12
CA PHE A 18 19.26 -0.12 6.60
C PHE A 18 18.28 -0.17 7.79
N LEU A 19 18.11 0.98 8.44
CA LEU A 19 17.11 1.22 9.48
C LEU A 19 15.90 1.97 8.89
N VAL A 20 14.69 1.55 9.25
CA VAL A 20 13.44 2.25 8.93
C VAL A 20 13.02 3.04 10.14
N VAL A 21 13.01 4.37 10.04
CA VAL A 21 12.55 5.28 11.08
C VAL A 21 11.10 5.68 10.78
N VAL A 22 10.18 5.34 11.67
CA VAL A 22 8.75 5.52 11.47
C VAL A 22 8.27 6.69 12.32
N CYS A 23 7.77 7.74 11.67
CA CYS A 23 7.29 8.96 12.32
C CYS A 23 5.76 9.01 12.50
N GLY A 24 5.04 7.97 12.08
CA GLY A 24 3.58 7.93 12.09
C GLY A 24 3.04 6.55 11.70
N ALA A 25 1.71 6.43 11.54
CA ALA A 25 1.13 5.18 11.06
C ALA A 25 1.48 4.95 9.58
N ILE A 26 2.03 3.78 9.26
CA ILE A 26 2.33 3.35 7.89
C ILE A 26 1.44 2.14 7.57
N MET A 27 0.68 2.24 6.49
CA MET A 27 -0.15 1.13 5.99
C MET A 27 0.70 0.20 5.13
N THR A 28 0.99 -1.01 5.61
CA THR A 28 1.73 -2.04 4.86
C THR A 28 0.81 -3.01 4.11
N MET A 29 -0.48 -3.07 4.49
CA MET A 29 -1.51 -3.85 3.82
C MET A 29 -2.73 -2.97 3.57
N PRO A 30 -2.86 -2.36 2.39
CA PRO A 30 -4.03 -1.58 2.06
C PRO A 30 -5.27 -2.47 1.95
N GLY A 31 -6.40 -1.98 2.43
CA GLY A 31 -7.70 -2.63 2.24
C GLY A 31 -8.31 -2.28 0.87
N LEU A 32 -9.40 -2.97 0.53
CA LEU A 32 -10.21 -2.63 -0.66
C LEU A 32 -11.05 -1.38 -0.41
N PRO A 33 -11.29 -0.54 -1.44
CA PRO A 33 -12.22 0.58 -1.35
C PRO A 33 -13.67 0.09 -1.29
N ARG A 34 -14.61 1.01 -1.00
CA ARG A 34 -16.05 0.71 -0.92
C ARG A 34 -16.62 0.00 -2.16
N SER A 35 -16.13 0.34 -3.35
CA SER A 35 -16.45 -0.36 -4.61
C SER A 35 -15.16 -0.93 -5.19
N PRO A 36 -14.88 -2.22 -4.98
CA PRO A 36 -13.70 -2.90 -5.52
C PRO A 36 -13.71 -2.95 -7.04
N ALA A 37 -12.55 -2.81 -7.68
CA ALA A 37 -12.42 -3.01 -9.13
C ALA A 37 -12.84 -4.44 -9.55
N ALA A 38 -12.71 -5.40 -8.65
CA ALA A 38 -13.10 -6.80 -8.84
C ALA A 38 -14.56 -6.98 -9.30
N ASP A 39 -15.48 -6.09 -8.90
CA ASP A 39 -16.89 -6.15 -9.32
C ASP A 39 -17.08 -5.95 -10.84
N LYS A 40 -16.10 -5.30 -11.49
CA LYS A 40 -16.13 -4.97 -12.92
C LYS A 40 -15.25 -5.88 -13.77
N ILE A 41 -14.34 -6.64 -13.14
CA ILE A 41 -13.41 -7.53 -13.84
C ILE A 41 -14.19 -8.76 -14.33
N LYS A 42 -14.16 -9.00 -15.64
CA LYS A 42 -14.84 -10.14 -16.27
C LYS A 42 -14.19 -10.53 -17.60
N LEU A 43 -14.52 -11.73 -18.08
CA LEU A 43 -14.23 -12.17 -19.44
C LEU A 43 -15.44 -11.89 -20.33
N ASN A 44 -15.21 -11.31 -21.50
CA ASN A 44 -16.25 -11.13 -22.51
C ASN A 44 -16.44 -12.42 -23.34
N LYS A 45 -17.37 -12.39 -24.31
CA LYS A 45 -17.71 -13.56 -25.13
C LYS A 45 -16.58 -14.04 -26.03
N GLU A 46 -15.60 -13.17 -26.29
CA GLU A 46 -14.41 -13.44 -27.09
C GLU A 46 -13.24 -13.94 -26.22
N GLY A 47 -13.46 -14.08 -24.91
CA GLY A 47 -12.44 -14.50 -23.95
C GLY A 47 -11.45 -13.38 -23.59
N LEU A 48 -11.77 -12.11 -23.88
CA LEU A 48 -10.94 -10.96 -23.54
C LEU A 48 -11.33 -10.40 -22.17
N VAL A 49 -10.36 -9.89 -21.42
CA VAL A 49 -10.61 -9.33 -20.08
C VAL A 49 -11.06 -7.87 -20.17
N GLU A 50 -12.18 -7.56 -19.52
CA GLU A 50 -12.72 -6.21 -19.36
C GLU A 50 -12.63 -5.78 -17.89
N GLY A 51 -12.42 -4.48 -17.62
CA GLY A 51 -12.48 -3.90 -16.27
C GLY A 51 -11.22 -4.03 -15.40
N LEU A 52 -10.10 -4.48 -15.97
CA LEU A 52 -8.79 -4.61 -15.29
C LEU A 52 -8.03 -3.27 -15.17
N PHE A 53 -8.30 -2.32 -16.05
CA PHE A 53 -7.65 -1.00 -16.12
C PHE A 53 -8.69 0.07 -16.41
#